data_AF-A8M921-F1
#
_entry.id   AF-A8M921-F1
#
_cell.length_a   1.000
_cell.length_b   1.000
_cell.length_c   1.000
_cell.angle_alpha   90.00
_cell.angle_beta   90.00
_cell.angle_gamma   90.00
#
_symmetry.space_group_name_H-M   'P 1'
#
loop_
_entity.id
_entity.type
_entity.pdbx_description
1 polymer ?
#
loop_
_entity_poly.entity_id
_entity_poly.type
_entity_poly.pdbx_seq_one_letter_code
_entity_poly.pdbx_strand_id
1 'polypeptide(L)'
;MGSSNKAKVREEYEKAVLEVLRGSVKAPYDAYINEFIDQLMVMVEKLNNSDVETRNKFRYGLSILTSPNSKPNIIRAKINAYYAYLVYRGYTSAYNILKNKLVAGGESLYTWIRMYRSLNI
;
A
#
# COMPACT_ATOMS: atom_id res chain seq x y z
N MET A 1 -4.70 23.07 8.14
CA MET A 1 -5.47 22.06 7.38
C MET A 1 -6.41 21.34 8.35
N GLY A 2 -7.72 21.52 8.21
CA GLY A 2 -8.71 21.09 9.20
C GLY A 2 -9.03 19.58 9.19
N SER A 3 -9.44 19.06 10.36
CA SER A 3 -9.84 17.67 10.62
C SER A 3 -10.80 17.07 9.57
N SER A 4 -11.76 17.87 9.09
CA SER A 4 -12.75 17.48 8.07
C SER A 4 -12.10 17.06 6.73
N ASN A 5 -10.99 17.68 6.34
CA ASN A 5 -10.30 17.35 5.09
C ASN A 5 -9.51 16.02 5.20
N LYS A 6 -8.95 15.72 6.38
CA LYS A 6 -8.27 14.43 6.63
C LYS A 6 -9.27 13.27 6.62
N ALA A 7 -10.46 13.46 7.20
CA ALA A 7 -11.51 12.44 7.21
C ALA A 7 -12.01 12.11 5.80
N LYS A 8 -12.25 13.14 4.96
CA LYS A 8 -12.67 12.95 3.56
C LYS A 8 -11.61 12.25 2.72
N VAL A 9 -10.34 12.64 2.86
CA VAL A 9 -9.22 11.98 2.17
C VAL A 9 -9.06 10.52 2.61
N ARG A 10 -9.25 10.23 3.90
CA ARG A 10 -9.28 8.86 4.41
C ARG A 10 -10.38 8.04 3.74
N GLU A 11 -11.60 8.57 3.70
CA GLU A 11 -12.74 7.89 3.09
C GLU A 11 -12.51 7.60 1.59
N GLU A 12 -11.94 8.55 0.85
CA GLU A 12 -11.60 8.37 -0.56
C GLU A 12 -10.52 7.29 -0.77
N TYR A 13 -9.46 7.30 0.05
CA TYR A 13 -8.37 6.32 -0.04
C TYR A 13 -8.82 4.93 0.40
N GLU A 14 -9.57 4.87 1.50
CA GLU A 14 -10.20 3.67 2.01
C GLU A 14 -11.06 3.06 0.91
N LYS A 15 -12.00 3.80 0.33
CA LYS A 15 -12.84 3.28 -0.75
C LYS A 15 -12.02 2.76 -1.93
N ALA A 16 -11.05 3.55 -2.41
CA ALA A 16 -10.26 3.21 -3.58
C ALA A 16 -9.38 1.95 -3.39
N VAL A 17 -8.85 1.73 -2.18
CA VAL A 17 -7.93 0.62 -1.89
C VAL A 17 -8.67 -0.59 -1.35
N LEU A 18 -9.60 -0.38 -0.41
CA LEU A 18 -10.37 -1.43 0.27
C LEU A 18 -11.20 -2.25 -0.70
N GLU A 19 -11.91 -1.62 -1.63
CA GLU A 19 -12.74 -2.34 -2.62
C GLU A 19 -11.89 -3.27 -3.49
N VAL A 20 -10.72 -2.81 -3.92
CA VAL A 20 -9.78 -3.60 -4.72
C VAL A 20 -9.25 -4.79 -3.91
N LEU A 21 -8.83 -4.54 -2.67
CA LEU A 21 -8.24 -5.58 -1.83
C LEU A 21 -9.27 -6.64 -1.43
N ARG A 22 -10.50 -6.26 -1.05
CA ARG A 22 -11.56 -7.22 -0.71
C ARG A 22 -11.95 -8.12 -1.89
N GLY A 23 -11.93 -7.60 -3.11
CA GLY A 23 -12.17 -8.41 -4.31
C GLY A 23 -11.04 -9.39 -4.65
N SER A 24 -9.80 -9.00 -4.34
CA SER A 24 -8.59 -9.65 -4.88
C SER A 24 -7.83 -10.53 -3.89
N VAL A 25 -7.84 -10.17 -2.61
CA VAL A 25 -7.13 -10.87 -1.53
C VAL A 25 -8.05 -11.95 -0.96
N LYS A 26 -7.47 -13.11 -0.66
CA LYS A 26 -8.19 -14.26 -0.10
C LYS A 26 -7.61 -14.65 1.25
N ALA A 27 -8.38 -15.42 2.02
CA ALA A 27 -7.91 -16.03 3.26
C ALA A 27 -6.59 -16.80 3.08
N PRO A 28 -5.69 -16.78 4.07
CA PRO A 28 -5.82 -16.10 5.37
C PRO A 28 -5.42 -14.62 5.33
N TYR A 29 -5.05 -14.09 4.16
CA TYR A 29 -4.46 -12.75 4.06
C TYR A 29 -5.46 -11.62 4.10
N ASP A 30 -6.75 -11.87 3.87
CA ASP A 30 -7.80 -10.85 3.92
C ASP A 30 -8.01 -10.25 5.32
N ALA A 31 -7.64 -10.99 6.38
CA ALA A 31 -7.74 -10.55 7.77
C ALA A 31 -6.97 -9.25 8.09
N TYR A 32 -5.93 -8.91 7.32
CA TYR A 32 -5.06 -7.75 7.59
C TYR A 32 -5.38 -6.51 6.74
N ILE A 33 -6.46 -6.54 5.93
CA ILE A 33 -6.77 -5.45 5.00
C ILE A 33 -7.05 -4.15 5.75
N ASN A 34 -7.87 -4.19 6.80
CA ASN A 34 -8.21 -2.98 7.56
C ASN A 34 -6.97 -2.38 8.23
N GLU A 35 -6.08 -3.22 8.76
CA GLU A 35 -4.80 -2.78 9.34
C GLU A 35 -3.93 -2.03 8.30
N PHE A 36 -3.89 -2.54 7.06
CA PHE A 36 -3.18 -1.87 5.98
C PHE A 36 -3.79 -0.51 5.60
N ILE A 37 -5.12 -0.39 5.61
CA ILE A 37 -5.79 0.90 5.36
C ILE A 37 -5.42 1.93 6.42
N ASP A 38 -5.38 1.53 7.70
CA ASP A 38 -4.95 2.44 8.77
C ASP A 38 -3.50 2.88 8.58
N GLN A 39 -2.62 1.95 8.16
CA GLN A 39 -1.22 2.26 7.86
C GLN A 39 -1.02 3.14 6.62
N LEU A 40 -1.91 3.07 5.63
CA LEU A 40 -1.86 3.94 4.45
C LEU A 40 -1.92 5.41 4.85
N MET A 41 -2.75 5.76 5.84
CA MET A 41 -2.86 7.14 6.32
C MET A 41 -1.57 7.62 7.00
N VAL A 42 -0.96 6.77 7.83
CA VAL A 42 0.33 7.04 8.46
C VAL A 42 1.41 7.21 7.39
N MET A 43 1.40 6.36 6.36
CA MET A 43 2.36 6.41 5.26
C MET A 43 2.28 7.72 4.48
N VAL A 44 1.06 8.20 4.18
CA VAL A 44 0.84 9.49 3.51
C VAL A 44 1.40 10.63 4.34
N GLU A 45 1.11 10.66 5.64
CA GLU A 45 1.59 11.70 6.55
C GLU A 45 3.12 11.69 6.68
N LYS A 46 3.72 10.51 6.89
CA LYS A 46 5.18 10.38 6.97
C LYS A 46 5.88 10.75 5.68
N LEU A 47 5.33 10.38 4.52
CA LEU A 47 5.91 10.77 3.24
C LEU A 47 5.85 12.30 3.07
N ASN A 48 4.73 12.94 3.39
CA ASN A 48 4.63 14.40 3.27
C ASN A 48 5.65 15.14 4.15
N ASN A 49 5.97 14.57 5.31
CA ASN A 49 6.89 15.14 6.30
C ASN A 49 8.35 14.67 6.13
N SER A 50 8.68 13.81 5.16
CA SER A 50 10.05 13.35 4.96
C SER A 50 10.92 14.36 4.20
N ASP A 51 12.21 14.06 4.05
CA ASP A 51 13.13 14.88 3.26
C ASP A 51 12.73 14.89 1.76
N VAL A 52 13.31 15.84 1.01
CA VAL A 52 12.98 16.04 -0.41
C VAL A 52 13.30 14.81 -1.26
N GLU A 53 14.39 14.11 -0.96
CA GLU A 53 14.82 12.93 -1.72
C GLU A 53 13.81 11.79 -1.54
N THR A 54 13.46 11.47 -0.29
CA THR A 54 12.45 10.45 0.05
C THR A 54 11.10 10.78 -0.57
N ARG A 55 10.66 12.05 -0.50
CA ARG A 55 9.43 12.49 -1.15
C ARG A 55 9.46 12.26 -2.65
N ASN A 56 10.50 12.71 -3.34
CA ASN A 56 10.60 12.59 -4.79
C ASN A 56 10.63 11.12 -5.22
N LYS A 57 11.32 10.28 -4.44
CA LYS A 57 11.42 8.84 -4.69
C LYS A 57 10.08 8.10 -4.62
N PHE A 58 9.22 8.42 -3.65
CA PHE A 58 8.01 7.62 -3.38
C PHE A 58 6.67 8.28 -3.71
N ARG A 59 6.64 9.59 -3.99
CA ARG A 59 5.39 10.33 -4.28
C ARG A 59 4.58 9.70 -5.41
N TYR A 60 5.24 9.25 -6.47
CA TYR A 60 4.57 8.60 -7.61
C TYR A 60 3.96 7.24 -7.24
N GLY A 61 4.67 6.43 -6.45
CA GLY A 61 4.14 5.16 -5.95
C GLY A 61 2.89 5.42 -5.11
N LEU A 62 2.97 6.35 -4.16
CA LEU A 62 1.83 6.69 -3.31
C LEU A 62 0.63 7.21 -4.11
N SER A 63 0.85 8.07 -5.11
CA SER A 63 -0.26 8.60 -5.93
C SER A 63 -0.96 7.53 -6.75
N ILE A 64 -0.23 6.50 -7.22
CA ILE A 64 -0.85 5.31 -7.84
C ILE A 64 -1.68 4.54 -6.81
N LEU A 65 -1.11 4.27 -5.64
CA LEU A 65 -1.75 3.47 -4.59
C LEU A 65 -3.10 4.08 -4.17
N THR A 66 -3.13 5.40 -3.98
CA THR A 66 -4.32 6.15 -3.56
C THR A 66 -5.21 6.59 -4.71
N SER A 67 -4.89 6.21 -5.96
CA SER A 67 -5.69 6.62 -7.12
C SER A 67 -7.07 5.94 -7.09
N PRO A 68 -8.17 6.68 -7.36
CA PRO A 68 -9.50 6.09 -7.48
C PRO A 68 -9.68 5.29 -8.78
N ASN A 69 -8.72 5.34 -9.70
CA ASN A 69 -8.82 4.70 -11.00
C ASN A 69 -8.66 3.17 -10.89
N SER A 70 -9.43 2.43 -11.70
CA SER A 70 -9.49 0.96 -11.75
C SER A 70 -8.67 0.34 -12.89
N LYS A 71 -7.75 1.08 -13.53
CA LYS A 71 -6.86 0.53 -14.56
C LYS A 71 -6.08 -0.69 -14.02
N PRO A 72 -5.84 -1.73 -14.84
CA PRO A 72 -5.22 -2.97 -14.39
C PRO A 72 -3.86 -2.81 -13.68
N ASN A 73 -3.03 -1.85 -14.11
CA ASN A 73 -1.75 -1.57 -13.48
C ASN A 73 -1.90 -0.92 -12.09
N ILE A 74 -2.94 -0.12 -11.87
CA ILE A 74 -3.25 0.51 -10.58
C ILE A 74 -3.78 -0.54 -9.59
N ILE A 75 -4.67 -1.41 -10.06
CA ILE A 75 -5.14 -2.56 -9.27
C ILE A 75 -3.95 -3.43 -8.82
N ARG A 76 -3.05 -3.77 -9.74
CA ARG A 76 -1.83 -4.53 -9.40
C ARG A 76 -0.93 -3.79 -8.42
N ALA A 77 -0.77 -2.48 -8.56
CA ALA A 77 0.02 -1.70 -7.62
C ALA A 77 -0.56 -1.76 -6.18
N LYS A 78 -1.88 -1.66 -6.03
CA LYS A 78 -2.58 -1.83 -4.74
C LYS A 78 -2.33 -3.21 -4.12
N ILE A 79 -2.48 -4.27 -4.92
CA ILE A 79 -2.25 -5.65 -4.48
C ILE A 79 -0.77 -5.87 -4.10
N ASN A 80 0.16 -5.39 -4.91
CA ASN A 80 1.60 -5.51 -4.67
C ASN A 80 2.02 -4.78 -3.39
N ALA A 81 1.49 -3.57 -3.16
CA ALA A 81 1.72 -2.80 -1.93
C ALA A 81 1.21 -3.59 -0.72
N TYR A 82 -0.01 -4.11 -0.78
CA TYR A 82 -0.58 -4.89 0.30
C TYR A 82 0.25 -6.12 0.66
N TYR A 83 0.64 -6.94 -0.32
CA TYR A 83 1.46 -8.12 -0.03
C TYR A 83 2.88 -7.77 0.44
N ALA A 84 3.44 -6.65 -0.04
CA ALA A 84 4.70 -6.14 0.50
C ALA A 84 4.55 -5.72 1.97
N TYR A 85 3.39 -5.19 2.36
CA TYR A 85 3.11 -4.81 3.74
C TYR A 85 3.04 -6.05 4.64
N LEU A 86 2.37 -7.12 4.19
CA LEU A 86 2.34 -8.39 4.93
C LEU A 86 3.74 -8.98 5.15
N VAL A 87 4.61 -8.87 4.13
CA VAL A 87 6.01 -9.30 4.25
C VAL A 87 6.78 -8.40 5.20
N TYR A 88 6.60 -7.09 5.10
CA TYR A 88 7.25 -6.11 5.97
C TYR A 88 6.89 -6.33 7.45
N ARG A 89 5.63 -6.63 7.74
CA ARG A 89 5.12 -6.91 9.10
C ARG A 89 5.43 -8.32 9.61
N GLY A 90 5.98 -9.19 8.77
CA GLY A 90 6.34 -10.56 9.15
C GLY A 90 5.16 -11.55 9.16
N TYR A 91 4.00 -11.17 8.62
CA TYR A 91 2.83 -12.07 8.52
C TYR A 91 3.04 -13.19 7.47
N THR A 92 3.96 -13.01 6.54
CA THR A 92 4.35 -14.01 5.55
C THR A 92 5.73 -13.68 4.99
N SER A 93 6.34 -14.61 4.24
CA SER A 93 7.65 -14.41 3.62
C SER A 93 7.53 -13.95 2.18
N ALA A 94 8.52 -13.19 1.69
CA ALA A 94 8.62 -12.85 0.26
C ALA A 94 8.62 -14.12 -0.61
N TYR A 95 9.27 -15.19 -0.13
CA TYR A 95 9.27 -16.49 -0.80
C TYR A 95 7.84 -17.02 -0.99
N ASN A 96 7.01 -17.02 0.05
CA ASN A 96 5.63 -17.50 -0.03
C ASN A 96 4.79 -16.65 -1.00
N ILE A 97 4.96 -15.33 -0.98
CA ILE A 97 4.26 -14.42 -1.90
C ILE A 97 4.62 -14.70 -3.36
N LEU A 98 5.91 -14.87 -3.65
CA LEU A 98 6.41 -15.11 -4.99
C LEU A 98 6.06 -16.50 -5.51
N LYS A 99 6.23 -17.53 -4.67
CA LYS A 99 5.88 -18.93 -4.99
C LYS A 99 4.41 -19.06 -5.39
N ASN A 100 3.52 -18.37 -4.68
CA ASN A 100 2.09 -18.39 -4.94
C ASN A 100 1.64 -17.36 -5.99
N LYS A 101 2.57 -16.64 -6.63
CA LYS A 101 2.29 -15.64 -7.69
C LYS A 101 1.26 -14.58 -7.27
N LEU A 102 1.29 -14.16 -6.01
CA LEU A 102 0.35 -13.19 -5.45
C LEU A 102 0.66 -11.75 -5.83
N VAL A 103 1.84 -11.51 -6.44
CA VAL A 103 2.32 -10.22 -6.93
C VAL A 103 2.91 -10.38 -8.33
N ALA A 104 3.09 -9.26 -9.03
CA ALA A 104 3.64 -9.24 -10.39
C ALA A 104 5.10 -9.75 -10.48
N GLY A 105 5.86 -9.67 -9.39
CA GLY A 105 7.24 -10.18 -9.30
C GLY A 105 8.03 -9.58 -8.13
N GLY A 106 9.25 -10.06 -7.94
CA GLY A 106 10.12 -9.66 -6.82
C GLY A 106 10.41 -8.17 -6.78
N GLU A 107 10.74 -7.55 -7.91
CA GLU A 107 11.02 -6.11 -7.97
C GLU A 107 9.84 -5.25 -7.52
N SER A 108 8.63 -5.63 -7.94
CA SER A 108 7.40 -4.94 -7.55
C SER A 108 7.14 -5.04 -6.05
N LEU A 109 7.43 -6.19 -5.43
CA LEU A 109 7.32 -6.41 -3.98
C LEU A 109 8.35 -5.56 -3.22
N TYR A 110 9.62 -5.66 -3.61
CA TYR A 110 10.71 -4.97 -2.90
C TYR A 110 10.68 -3.45 -3.05
N THR A 111 10.05 -2.93 -4.11
CA THR A 111 9.81 -1.49 -4.27
C THR A 111 9.00 -0.92 -3.10
N TRP A 112 7.91 -1.59 -2.73
CA TRP A 112 7.08 -1.19 -1.60
C TRP A 112 7.75 -1.46 -0.26
N ILE A 113 8.44 -2.59 -0.09
CA ILE A 113 9.20 -2.87 1.14
C ILE A 113 10.24 -1.78 1.41
N ARG A 114 10.93 -1.27 0.38
CA ARG A 114 11.87 -0.14 0.51
C ARG A 114 11.17 1.13 0.97
N MET A 115 9.99 1.42 0.45
CA MET A 115 9.19 2.57 0.90
C MET A 115 8.82 2.44 2.38
N TYR A 116 8.30 1.28 2.80
CA TYR A 116 7.91 1.03 4.19
C TYR A 116 9.08 1.19 5.16
N ARG A 117 10.24 0.63 4.82
CA ARG A 117 11.47 0.81 5.60
C ARG A 117 11.93 2.26 5.66
N SER A 118 11.88 2.98 4.53
CA SER A 118 12.31 4.38 4.48
C SER A 118 11.42 5.31 5.30
N LEU A 119 10.14 4.96 5.42
CA LEU A 119 9.17 5.72 6.21
C LEU A 119 9.05 5.21 7.66
N ASN A 120 9.74 4.13 8.01
CA ASN A 120 9.71 3.51 9.34
C ASN A 120 8.28 3.32 9.87
N ILE A 121 7.36 2.87 9.02
CA ILE A 121 5.94 2.64 9.33
C ILE A 121 5.70 1.28 9.94
#